data_AF-A0A1Q5FAG6-F1
#
_entry.id   AF-A0A1Q5FAG6-F1
#
_cell.length_a   1.000
_cell.length_b   1.000
_cell.length_c   1.000
_cell.angle_alpha   90.00
_cell.angle_beta   90.00
_cell.angle_gamma   90.00
#
_symmetry.space_group_name_H-M   'P 1'
#
loop_
_entity.id
_entity.type
_entity.pdbx_description
1 polymer ?
#
loop_
_entity_poly.entity_id
_entity_poly.type
_entity_poly.pdbx_seq_one_letter_code
_entity_poly.pdbx_strand_id
1 'polypeptide(L)'
;MPPPIHQMRLTGRLGSGADEWSCPLCGRRIALRRPPHPELIVLDPGDENAVHIGVLEPGDPAAEEAAARYGVGPVQHIPRPPARPGEPTPQPDAEDRRWLAEIGIDWDGDAAA
;
A
#
# COMPACT_ATOMS: atom_id res chain seq x y z
N MET A 1 -0.53 22.58 -6.83
CA MET A 1 -1.36 22.13 -5.68
C MET A 1 -1.34 20.61 -5.70
N PRO A 2 -1.21 19.92 -4.56
CA PRO A 2 -1.27 18.47 -4.52
C PRO A 2 -2.66 17.99 -4.99
N PRO A 3 -2.75 16.81 -5.62
CA PRO A 3 -4.04 16.26 -6.05
C PRO A 3 -4.96 16.05 -4.84
N PRO A 4 -6.28 16.27 -4.98
CA PRO A 4 -7.22 16.02 -3.90
C PRO A 4 -7.27 14.53 -3.57
N ILE A 5 -7.46 14.20 -2.30
CA ILE A 5 -7.58 12.80 -1.83
C ILE A 5 -9.06 12.49 -1.61
N HIS A 6 -9.55 11.45 -2.27
CA HIS A 6 -10.92 10.96 -2.15
C HIS A 6 -10.94 9.58 -1.50
N GLN A 7 -11.71 9.43 -0.42
CA GLN A 7 -11.95 8.12 0.18
C GLN A 7 -13.12 7.42 -0.53
N MET A 8 -12.85 6.23 -1.07
CA MET A 8 -13.84 5.34 -1.66
C MET A 8 -14.53 4.50 -0.59
N ARG A 9 -15.79 4.14 -0.85
CA ARG A 9 -16.59 3.23 -0.03
C ARG A 9 -16.76 1.91 -0.76
N LEU A 10 -16.60 0.80 -0.04
CA LEU A 10 -17.01 -0.51 -0.51
C LEU A 10 -18.54 -0.54 -0.57
N THR A 11 -19.12 -0.67 -1.76
CA THR A 11 -20.58 -0.63 -1.98
C THR A 11 -21.21 -2.00 -2.16
N GLY A 12 -20.42 -3.03 -2.46
CA GLY A 12 -20.93 -4.39 -2.57
C GLY A 12 -19.95 -5.35 -3.22
N ARG A 13 -20.45 -6.55 -3.53
CA ARG A 13 -19.73 -7.58 -4.29
C ARG A 13 -20.49 -7.88 -5.58
N LEU A 14 -19.81 -7.81 -6.71
CA LEU A 14 -20.36 -8.11 -8.03
C LEU A 14 -20.54 -9.63 -8.21
N GLY A 15 -21.39 -10.02 -9.17
CA GLY A 15 -21.59 -11.44 -9.52
C GLY A 15 -20.32 -12.16 -10.00
N SER A 16 -19.29 -11.40 -10.41
CA SER A 16 -17.95 -11.90 -10.74
C SER A 16 -17.08 -12.21 -9.52
N GLY A 17 -17.57 -11.93 -8.31
CA GLY A 17 -16.82 -12.03 -7.07
C GLY A 17 -15.91 -10.83 -6.77
N ALA A 18 -15.85 -9.82 -7.65
CA ALA A 18 -15.09 -8.59 -7.41
C ALA A 18 -15.81 -7.66 -6.43
N ASP A 19 -15.04 -6.95 -5.60
CA ASP A 19 -15.53 -5.92 -4.71
C ASP A 19 -15.79 -4.63 -5.49
N GLU A 20 -17.00 -4.07 -5.40
CA GLU A 20 -17.33 -2.79 -6.02
C GLU A 20 -17.05 -1.65 -5.03
N TRP A 21 -16.29 -0.66 -5.49
CA TRP A 21 -15.96 0.53 -4.74
C TRP A 21 -16.46 1.76 -5.46
N SER A 22 -17.04 2.70 -4.71
CA SER A 22 -17.56 3.97 -5.23
C SER A 22 -17.03 5.16 -4.45
N CYS A 23 -16.61 6.20 -5.17
CA CYS A 23 -16.24 7.49 -4.62
C CYS A 23 -17.49 8.38 -4.49
N PRO A 24 -17.91 8.78 -3.28
CA PRO A 24 -19.06 9.66 -3.11
C PRO A 24 -18.80 11.11 -3.54
N LEU A 25 -17.54 11.50 -3.76
CA LEU A 25 -17.16 12.88 -4.09
C LEU A 25 -17.17 13.14 -5.60
N CYS A 26 -16.61 12.24 -6.40
CA CYS A 26 -16.50 12.43 -7.86
C CYS A 26 -17.24 11.38 -8.69
N GLY A 27 -17.89 10.39 -8.04
CA GLY A 27 -18.62 9.33 -8.71
C GLY A 27 -17.76 8.22 -9.34
N ARG A 28 -16.43 8.24 -9.15
CA ARG A 28 -15.55 7.16 -9.63
C ARG A 28 -16.00 5.81 -9.07
N ARG A 29 -16.10 4.80 -9.93
CA ARG A 29 -16.43 3.41 -9.56
C ARG A 29 -15.41 2.44 -10.11
N ILE A 30 -14.98 1.51 -9.28
CA ILE A 30 -14.06 0.45 -9.67
C ILE A 30 -14.55 -0.92 -9.18
N ALA A 31 -14.19 -1.97 -9.91
CA ALA A 31 -14.28 -3.34 -9.45
C ALA A 31 -12.88 -3.85 -9.13
N LEU A 32 -12.66 -4.29 -7.89
CA LEU A 32 -11.39 -4.82 -7.41
C LEU A 32 -11.54 -6.31 -7.12
N ARG A 33 -10.86 -7.17 -7.88
CA ARG A 33 -10.70 -8.58 -7.55
C ARG A 33 -9.51 -8.71 -6.60
N ARG A 34 -9.74 -9.37 -5.46
CA ARG A 34 -8.71 -9.73 -4.49
C ARG A 34 -7.88 -10.92 -5.01
N PRO A 35 -6.71 -11.22 -4.42
CA PRO A 35 -5.95 -12.42 -4.78
C PRO A 35 -6.82 -13.70 -4.73
N PRO A 36 -6.50 -14.74 -5.53
CA PRO A 36 -5.20 -15.03 -6.14
C PRO A 36 -4.96 -14.41 -7.53
N HIS A 37 -5.99 -13.85 -8.16
CA HIS A 37 -5.89 -13.22 -9.47
C HIS A 37 -6.31 -11.75 -9.36
N PRO A 38 -5.44 -10.89 -8.78
CA PRO A 38 -5.79 -9.51 -8.53
C PRO A 38 -6.07 -8.79 -9.86
N GLU A 39 -7.16 -8.05 -9.89
CA GLU A 39 -7.59 -7.31 -11.08
C GLU A 39 -8.29 -6.03 -10.61
N LEU A 40 -8.02 -4.91 -11.28
CA LEU A 40 -8.70 -3.64 -11.06
C LEU A 40 -9.30 -3.17 -12.38
N ILE A 41 -10.63 -3.05 -12.41
CA ILE A 41 -11.37 -2.54 -13.56
C ILE A 41 -12.03 -1.23 -13.16
N VAL A 42 -11.83 -0.19 -13.98
CA VAL A 42 -12.56 1.08 -13.82
C VAL A 42 -13.92 0.93 -14.49
N LEU A 43 -14.99 1.09 -13.71
CA LEU A 43 -16.38 1.05 -14.20
C LEU A 43 -16.84 2.45 -14.62
N ASP A 44 -16.58 3.44 -13.78
CA ASP A 44 -16.82 4.86 -14.03
C ASP A 44 -15.57 5.65 -13.63
N PRO A 45 -15.02 6.52 -14.49
CA PRO A 45 -13.72 7.16 -14.24
C PRO A 45 -13.77 8.23 -13.13
N GLY A 46 -14.87 8.98 -12.98
CA GLY A 46 -14.92 10.12 -12.05
C GLY A 46 -13.80 11.14 -12.30
N ASP A 47 -13.20 11.68 -11.23
CA ASP A 47 -12.03 12.57 -11.33
C ASP A 47 -10.72 11.78 -11.39
N GLU A 48 -10.07 11.76 -12.55
CA GLU A 48 -8.81 11.03 -12.75
C GLU A 48 -7.60 11.74 -12.14
N ASN A 49 -7.73 13.02 -11.75
CA ASN A 49 -6.65 13.78 -11.12
C ASN A 49 -6.66 13.64 -9.59
N ALA A 50 -7.68 13.01 -9.01
CA ALA A 50 -7.78 12.75 -7.59
C ALA A 50 -7.12 11.42 -7.20
N VAL A 51 -6.44 11.42 -6.05
CA VAL A 51 -5.93 10.18 -5.44
C VAL A 51 -7.07 9.49 -4.70
N HIS A 52 -7.38 8.26 -5.10
CA HIS A 52 -8.45 7.48 -4.51
C HIS A 52 -7.92 6.44 -3.53
N ILE A 53 -8.42 6.49 -2.29
CA ILE A 53 -8.05 5.54 -1.23
C ILE A 53 -9.25 4.69 -0.81
N GLY A 54 -9.07 3.38 -0.72
CA GLY A 54 -10.03 2.45 -0.11
C GLY A 54 -9.49 1.97 1.24
N VAL A 55 -10.33 1.97 2.26
CA VAL A 55 -9.98 1.40 3.57
C VAL A 55 -10.75 0.11 3.74
N LEU A 56 -10.02 -0.99 3.91
CA LEU A 56 -10.56 -2.25 4.41
C LEU A 56 -10.28 -2.28 5.91
N GLU A 57 -11.31 -2.54 6.72
CA GLU A 57 -11.10 -2.75 8.14
C GLU A 57 -10.21 -3.99 8.34
N PRO A 58 -9.20 -3.94 9.23
CA PRO A 58 -8.38 -5.08 9.56
C PRO A 58 -9.23 -6.24 10.11
N GLY A 59 -8.89 -7.49 9.77
CA GLY A 59 -9.58 -8.68 10.26
C GLY A 59 -10.56 -9.34 9.28
N ASP A 60 -10.61 -8.92 8.01
CA ASP A 60 -11.31 -9.68 6.97
C ASP A 60 -10.56 -11.01 6.72
N PRO A 61 -11.19 -12.16 6.98
CA PRO A 61 -10.49 -13.45 6.93
C PRO A 61 -10.02 -13.82 5.51
N ALA A 62 -10.69 -13.34 4.47
CA ALA A 62 -10.26 -13.56 3.09
C ALA A 62 -9.08 -12.67 2.70
N ALA A 63 -8.95 -11.47 3.30
CA ALA A 63 -7.76 -10.64 3.17
C ALA A 63 -6.56 -11.25 3.92
N GLU A 64 -6.77 -11.82 5.11
CA GLU A 64 -5.73 -12.50 5.89
C GLU A 64 -5.21 -13.76 5.20
N GLU A 65 -6.10 -14.61 4.68
CA GLU A 65 -5.71 -15.83 3.94
C GLU A 65 -4.92 -15.48 2.67
N ALA A 66 -5.37 -14.48 1.93
CA ALA A 66 -4.65 -13.97 0.77
C ALA A 66 -3.27 -13.45 1.16
N ALA A 67 -3.16 -12.64 2.22
CA ALA A 67 -1.90 -12.08 2.68
C ALA A 67 -0.91 -13.18 3.11
N ALA A 68 -1.37 -14.19 3.85
CA ALA A 68 -0.57 -15.34 4.26
C ALA A 68 0.04 -16.11 3.08
N ARG A 69 -0.71 -16.28 1.98
CA ARG A 69 -0.21 -16.95 0.75
C ARG A 69 1.00 -16.24 0.14
N TYR A 70 1.08 -14.92 0.26
CA TYR A 70 2.17 -14.12 -0.29
C TYR A 70 3.21 -13.72 0.77
N GLY A 71 3.16 -14.32 1.97
CA GLY A 71 4.07 -13.99 3.07
C GLY A 71 3.89 -12.57 3.62
N VAL A 72 2.74 -11.93 3.35
CA VAL A 72 2.42 -10.60 3.86
C VAL A 72 1.71 -10.78 5.20
N GLY A 73 2.41 -10.47 6.29
CA GLY A 73 1.83 -10.47 7.63
C GLY A 73 1.00 -9.20 7.91
N PRO A 74 0.34 -9.13 9.08
CA PRO A 74 -0.31 -7.90 9.51
C PRO A 74 0.69 -6.75 9.60
N VAL A 75 0.24 -5.51 9.36
CA VAL A 75 1.05 -4.31 9.59
C VAL A 75 1.39 -4.25 11.08
N GLN A 76 2.68 -4.39 11.41
CA GLN A 76 3.18 -4.24 12.76
C GLN A 76 3.79 -2.86 12.93
N HIS A 77 3.26 -2.08 13.88
CA HIS A 77 3.94 -0.86 14.32
C HIS A 77 5.05 -1.27 15.28
N ILE A 78 6.30 -1.29 14.80
CA ILE A 78 7.47 -1.53 15.64
C ILE A 78 7.94 -0.17 16.17
N PRO A 79 7.65 0.19 17.44
CA PRO A 79 8.10 1.46 17.98
C PRO A 79 9.62 1.50 17.95
N ARG A 80 10.17 2.55 17.31
CA ARG A 80 11.60 2.82 17.36
C ARG A 80 11.97 3.09 18.83
N PRO A 81 12.90 2.33 19.43
CA PRO A 81 13.40 2.65 20.76
C PRO A 81 13.96 4.08 20.76
N PRO A 82 13.80 4.85 21.86
CA PRO A 82 14.40 6.17 21.95
C PRO A 82 15.91 6.05 21.73
N ALA A 83 16.46 6.89 20.86
CA ALA A 83 17.90 6.96 20.65
C ALA A 83 18.57 7.27 21.99
N ARG A 84 19.51 6.44 22.43
CA ARG A 84 20.29 6.79 23.62
C ARG A 84 21.24 7.94 23.24
N PRO A 85 21.46 8.92 24.13
CA PRO A 85 22.44 9.97 23.89
C PRO A 85 23.81 9.37 23.54
N GLY A 86 24.35 9.71 22.36
CA GLY A 86 25.66 9.23 21.90
C GLY A 86 25.67 7.88 21.19
N GLU A 87 24.52 7.21 21.04
CA GLU A 87 24.43 5.97 20.27
C GLU A 87 24.39 6.29 18.77
N PRO A 88 25.37 5.84 17.96
CA PRO A 88 25.37 6.09 16.53
C PRO A 88 24.17 5.40 15.89
N THR A 89 23.57 6.06 14.90
CA THR A 89 22.52 5.43 14.08
C THR A 89 23.11 4.17 13.43
N PRO A 90 22.42 3.02 13.47
CA PRO A 90 22.89 1.82 12.79
C PRO A 90 23.13 2.14 11.32
N GLN A 91 24.37 1.94 10.88
CA GLN A 91 24.77 2.06 9.48
C GLN A 91 24.90 0.64 8.93
N PRO A 92 24.49 0.39 7.67
CA PRO A 92 24.78 -0.88 7.01
C PRO A 92 26.28 -1.13 7.03
N ASP A 93 26.67 -2.38 7.18
CA ASP A 93 28.07 -2.77 7.06
C ASP A 93 28.50 -2.84 5.59
N ALA A 94 29.71 -3.35 5.32
CA ALA A 94 30.23 -3.43 3.96
C ALA A 94 29.48 -4.46 3.08
N GLU A 95 28.95 -5.52 3.67
CA GLU A 95 28.19 -6.55 2.95
C GLU A 95 26.82 -6.01 2.57
N ASP A 96 26.14 -5.37 3.52
CA ASP A 96 24.85 -4.71 3.29
C ASP A 96 24.97 -3.62 2.22
N ARG A 97 26.01 -2.78 2.29
CA ARG A 97 26.27 -1.73 1.28
C ARG A 97 26.44 -2.30 -0.12
N ARG A 98 27.18 -3.40 -0.24
CA ARG A 98 27.42 -4.06 -1.54
C ARG A 98 26.11 -4.58 -2.12
N TRP A 99 25.31 -5.27 -1.31
CA TRP A 99 24.01 -5.77 -1.72
C TRP A 99 23.05 -4.64 -2.13
N LEU A 100 23.01 -3.53 -1.37
CA LEU A 100 22.20 -2.37 -1.70
C LEU A 100 22.58 -1.76 -3.07
N ALA A 101 23.88 -1.62 -3.33
CA ALA A 101 24.38 -1.15 -4.62
C ALA A 101 24.02 -2.11 -5.77
N GLU A 102 24.07 -3.42 -5.54
CA GLU A 102 23.66 -4.44 -6.52
C GLU A 102 22.19 -4.31 -6.94
N ILE A 103 21.31 -3.90 -6.02
CA ILE A 103 19.89 -3.63 -6.32
C ILE A 103 19.61 -2.17 -6.74
N GLY A 104 20.66 -1.36 -6.92
CA GLY A 104 20.57 0.02 -7.42
C GLY A 104 20.22 1.07 -6.36
N ILE A 105 20.38 0.76 -5.07
CA ILE A 105 20.19 1.71 -3.97
C ILE A 105 21.55 2.24 -3.52
N ASP A 106 21.77 3.54 -3.73
CA ASP A 106 22.94 4.24 -3.18
C ASP A 106 22.64 4.70 -1.74
N TRP A 107 23.27 4.04 -0.77
CA TRP A 107 23.10 4.37 0.64
C TRP A 107 23.78 5.69 1.04
N ASP A 108 24.88 6.05 0.38
CA ASP A 108 25.68 7.23 0.72
C ASP A 108 25.36 8.43 -0.22
N GLY A 109 24.43 8.25 -1.16
CA GLY A 109 23.96 9.27 -2.09
C GLY A 109 23.03 10.31 -1.46
N ASP A 110 22.84 11.45 -2.13
CA ASP A 110 21.93 12.49 -1.68
C ASP A 110 20.51 11.92 -1.50
N ALA A 111 19.90 12.23 -0.35
CA ALA A 111 18.56 11.80 0.01
C ALA A 111 17.58 12.05 -1.15
N ALA A 112 16.71 11.05 -1.42
CA ALA A 112 15.69 11.12 -2.46
C ALA A 112 14.99 12.49 -2.47
N ALA A 113 15.17 13.22 -3.57
CA ALA A 113 14.56 14.53 -3.82
C ALA A 113 13.03 14.43 -4.03
#